data_AF-A0AAD1KX23-F1
#
_entry.id   AF-A0AAD1KX23-F1
#
_cell.length_a   1.000
_cell.length_b   1.000
_cell.length_c   1.000
_cell.angle_alpha   90.00
_cell.angle_beta   90.00
_cell.angle_gamma   90.00
#
_symmetry.space_group_name_H-M   'P 1'
#
loop_
_entity.id
_entity.type
_entity.pdbx_description
1 polymer ?
#
loop_
_entity_poly.entity_id
_entity_poly.type
_entity_poly.pdbx_seq_one_letter_code
_entity_poly.pdbx_strand_id
1 'polypeptide(L)' 'MRLTVHIPEDLARLLRQAAENEGKSMSALTAEALEAYLKERRRKALGLKVLERAGKVRVAEEAHRLLEEGRRDRP' A
#
# COMPACT_ATOMS: atom_id res chain seq x y z
N MET A 1 1.10 -5.33 -18.97
CA MET A 1 2.55 -5.62 -18.93
C MET A 1 2.74 -7.07 -18.52
N ARG A 2 3.62 -7.84 -19.17
CA ARG A 2 3.96 -9.21 -18.77
C ARG A 2 5.35 -9.20 -18.13
N LEU A 3 5.46 -9.71 -16.91
CA LEU A 3 6.70 -9.79 -16.15
C LEU A 3 6.96 -11.26 -15.79
N THR A 4 8.18 -11.72 -16.01
CA THR A 4 8.64 -13.03 -15.55
C THR A 4 9.52 -12.82 -14.33
N VAL A 5 9.16 -13.46 -13.22
CA VAL A 5 9.90 -13.39 -11.95
C VAL A 5 10.23 -14.80 -11.48
N HIS A 6 11.35 -14.92 -10.78
CA HIS A 6 11.65 -16.14 -10.05
C HIS A 6 10.90 -16.11 -8.71
N ILE A 7 10.11 -17.15 -8.44
CA ILE A 7 9.43 -17.36 -7.16
C ILE A 7 9.95 -18.68 -6.60
N PRO A 8 10.46 -18.71 -5.36
CA PRO A 8 10.85 -19.95 -4.71
C PRO A 8 9.69 -20.96 -4.67
N GLU A 9 9.99 -22.25 -4.85
CA GLU A 9 8.97 -23.29 -5.02
C GLU A 9 7.97 -23.34 -3.84
N ASP A 10 8.44 -23.19 -2.61
CA ASP A 10 7.57 -23.21 -1.44
C ASP A 10 6.59 -22.03 -1.42
N LEU A 11 7.03 -20.84 -1.88
CA LEU A 11 6.15 -19.69 -2.01
C LEU A 11 5.16 -19.86 -3.16
N ALA A 12 5.58 -20.47 -4.27
CA ALA A 12 4.69 -20.79 -5.38
C ALA A 12 3.59 -21.78 -4.96
N ARG A 13 3.93 -22.76 -4.11
CA ARG A 13 2.96 -23.71 -3.53
C ARG A 13 1.94 -23.01 -2.64
N LEU A 14 2.40 -22.14 -1.74
CA LEU A 14 1.52 -21.34 -0.86
C LEU A 14 0.58 -20.44 -1.66
N LEU A 15 1.11 -19.76 -2.68
CA LEU A 15 0.33 -18.87 -3.54
C LEU A 15 -0.75 -19.66 -4.31
N ARG A 16 -0.43 -20.87 -4.78
CA ARG A 16 -1.40 -21.76 -5.44
C ARG A 16 -2.53 -22.17 -4.52
N GLN A 17 -2.20 -22.62 -3.32
CA GLN A 17 -3.20 -23.01 -2.34
C GLN A 17 -4.10 -21.84 -1.93
N ALA A 18 -3.53 -20.64 -1.73
CA ALA A 18 -4.29 -19.44 -1.43
C ALA A 18 -5.23 -19.04 -2.59
N ALA A 19 -4.74 -19.09 -3.83
CA ALA A 19 -5.55 -18.79 -5.01
C ALA A 19 -6.72 -19.76 -5.16
N GLU A 20 -6.49 -21.05 -4.95
CA GLU A 20 -7.53 -22.09 -4.97
C GLU A 20 -8.58 -21.85 -3.88
N ASN A 21 -8.15 -21.57 -2.65
CA ASN A 21 -9.05 -21.29 -1.52
C ASN A 21 -9.93 -20.05 -1.76
N GLU A 22 -9.40 -19.05 -2.46
CA GLU A 22 -10.11 -17.81 -2.79
C GLU A 22 -10.90 -17.90 -4.10
N GLY A 23 -10.83 -19.02 -4.83
CA GLY A 23 -11.46 -19.16 -6.15
C GLY A 23 -10.91 -18.21 -7.21
N LYS A 24 -9.65 -17.78 -7.05
CA LYS A 24 -8.97 -16.82 -7.93
C LYS A 24 -7.91 -17.51 -8.78
N SER A 25 -7.55 -16.89 -9.89
CA SER A 25 -6.34 -17.28 -10.62
C SER A 25 -5.09 -16.84 -9.87
N MET A 26 -4.00 -17.58 -10.08
CA MET A 26 -2.67 -17.23 -9.56
C MET A 26 -2.26 -15.80 -9.91
N SER A 27 -2.51 -15.38 -11.15
CA SER A 27 -2.15 -14.04 -11.63
C SER A 27 -2.97 -12.95 -10.96
N ALA A 28 -4.27 -13.17 -10.74
CA ALA A 28 -5.15 -12.22 -10.05
C ALA A 28 -4.69 -12.02 -8.60
N LEU A 29 -4.49 -13.12 -7.86
CA LEU A 29 -4.03 -13.05 -6.48
C LEU A 29 -2.63 -12.42 -6.37
N THR A 30 -1.74 -12.73 -7.31
CA THR A 30 -0.40 -12.10 -7.36
C THR A 30 -0.49 -10.60 -7.58
N ALA A 31 -1.37 -10.15 -8.47
CA ALA A 31 -1.55 -8.72 -8.76
C ALA A 31 -2.10 -7.98 -7.53
N GLU A 32 -3.11 -8.54 -6.86
CA GLU A 32 -3.68 -8.00 -5.63
C GLU A 32 -2.63 -7.90 -4.51
N ALA A 33 -1.85 -8.98 -4.31
CA ALA A 33 -0.80 -9.00 -3.30
C ALA A 33 0.29 -7.95 -3.57
N LEU A 34 0.72 -7.81 -4.83
CA LEU A 34 1.72 -6.82 -5.22
C LEU A 34 1.21 -5.39 -5.03
N GLU A 35 -0.04 -5.12 -5.41
CA GLU A 35 -0.67 -3.82 -5.20
C GLU A 35 -0.74 -3.46 -3.71
N ALA A 36 -1.21 -4.39 -2.87
CA ALA A 36 -1.30 -4.22 -1.43
C ALA A 36 0.09 -3.92 -0.82
N TYR A 37 1.11 -4.69 -1.21
CA TYR A 37 2.48 -4.49 -0.75
C TYR A 37 3.00 -3.09 -1.11
N LEU A 38 2.82 -2.65 -2.36
CA LEU A 38 3.31 -1.35 -2.82
C LEU A 38 2.58 -0.18 -2.12
N LYS A 39 1.26 -0.28 -1.95
CA LYS A 39 0.46 0.71 -1.22
C LYS A 39 0.91 0.83 0.23
N GLU A 40 1.10 -0.29 0.91
CA GLU A 40 1.53 -0.31 2.30
C GLU A 40 2.96 0.19 2.47
N ARG A 41 3.88 -0.21 1.58
CA ARG A 41 5.26 0.30 1.56
C ARG A 41 5.30 1.82 1.41
N ARG A 42 4.49 2.37 0.51
CA ARG A 42 4.37 3.83 0.33
C ARG A 42 3.81 4.51 1.57
N ARG A 43 2.77 3.93 2.17
CA ARG A 43 2.15 4.46 3.41
C ARG A 43 3.15 4.50 4.56
N LYS A 44 3.91 3.43 4.79
CA LYS A 44 4.95 3.36 5.82
C LYS A 44 6.05 4.40 5.60
N ALA A 45 6.54 4.53 4.37
CA ALA A 45 7.57 5.53 4.05
C ALA A 45 7.10 6.97 4.32
N LEU A 46 5.84 7.28 3.99
CA LEU A 46 5.25 8.59 4.31
C LEU A 46 5.08 8.79 5.82
N GLY A 47 4.61 7.77 6.54
CA GLY A 47 4.46 7.81 8.00
C GLY A 47 5.79 8.10 8.70
N LEU A 48 6.89 7.46 8.28
CA LEU A 48 8.22 7.73 8.81
C LEU A 48 8.66 9.18 8.59
N LYS A 49 8.44 9.73 7.39
CA LYS A 49 8.75 11.15 7.09
C LYS A 49 7.93 12.13 7.94
N VAL A 50 6.69 11.78 8.25
CA VAL A 50 5.85 12.59 9.16
C VAL A 50 6.39 12.51 10.59
N LEU A 51 6.73 11.31 11.07
CA LEU A 51 7.32 11.11 12.40
C LEU A 51 8.65 11.85 12.56
N GLU A 52 9.50 11.88 11.53
CA GLU A 52 10.75 12.65 11.56
C GLU A 52 10.54 14.14 11.81
N ARG A 53 9.40 14.69 11.37
CA ARG A 53 9.01 16.09 11.52
C ARG A 53 8.19 16.36 12.78
N ALA A 54 7.61 15.32 13.38
CA ALA A 54 6.81 15.44 14.59
C ALA A 54 7.64 16.04 15.73
N GLY A 55 7.15 17.11 16.33
CA GLY A 55 7.84 17.85 17.41
C GLY A 55 9.02 18.73 16.96
N LYS A 56 9.45 18.66 15.69
CA LYS A 56 10.54 19.50 15.14
C LYS A 56 10.06 20.65 14.27
N VAL A 57 8.82 20.60 13.81
CA VAL A 57 8.24 21.58 12.88
C VAL A 57 7.00 22.19 13.51
N ARG A 58 6.87 23.52 13.45
CA ARG A 58 5.64 24.21 13.83
C ARG A 58 4.60 24.03 12.73
N VAL A 59 3.41 23.57 13.11
CA VAL A 59 2.27 23.48 12.22
C VAL A 59 1.65 24.88 12.09
N ALA A 60 1.25 25.28 10.88
CA ALA A 60 0.58 26.56 10.67
C ALA A 60 -0.75 26.60 11.45
N GLU A 61 -1.12 27.76 11.99
CA GLU A 61 -2.34 27.90 12.78
C GLU A 61 -3.59 27.53 11.98
N GLU A 62 -3.63 27.82 10.68
CA GLU A 62 -4.78 27.47 9.83
C GLU A 62 -4.73 26.04 9.28
N ALA A 63 -3.75 25.20 9.66
CA ALA A 63 -3.59 23.87 9.08
C ALA A 63 -4.85 23.01 9.22
N HIS A 64 -5.60 23.15 10.32
CA HIS A 64 -6.87 22.45 10.50
C HIS A 64 -7.91 22.85 9.46
N ARG A 65 -8.03 24.15 9.15
CA ARG A 65 -8.99 24.67 8.16
C ARG A 65 -8.65 24.17 6.75
N LEU A 66 -7.37 24.24 6.38
CA LEU A 66 -6.88 23.78 5.07
C LEU A 66 -7.09 22.28 4.86
N LEU A 67 -6.93 21.47 5.92
CA LEU A 67 -7.18 20.03 5.87
C LEU A 67 -8.67 19.72 5.69
N GLU A 68 -9.57 20.45 6.36
CA GLU A 68 -11.02 20.28 6.22
C GLU A 68 -11.53 20.70 4.85
N GLU A 69 -11.01 21.79 4.28
CA GLU A 69 -11.33 22.22 2.91
C GLU A 69 -10.96 21.13 1.88
N GLY A 70 -9.73 20.61 1.93
CA GLY A 70 -9.31 19.54 1.04
C GLY A 70 -10.06 18.20 1.23
N ARG A 71 -10.66 17.96 2.39
CA ARG A 71 -11.47 16.75 2.66
C ARG A 71 -12.84 16.82 2.00
N ARG A 72 -13.37 18.03 1.80
CA ARG A 72 -14.67 18.29 1.15
C ARG A 72 -14.58 18.27 -0.38
N ASP A 73 -13.41 18.52 -0.94
CA ASP A 73 -13.17 18.54 -2.40
C ASP A 73 -12.95 17.16 -3.03
N ARG A 74 -13.05 16.07 -2.27
CA ARG A 74 -13.08 14.71 -2.84
C ARG A 74 -14.53 14.24 -3.01
N PRO A 75 -14.97 13.89 -4.24
CA PRO A 75 -16.25 13.21 -4.45
C PRO A 75 -16.28 11.82 -3.83
#